data_AF-A0A7Y3FMW7-F1
#
_entry.id   AF-A0A7Y3FMW7-F1
#
_cell.length_a   1.000
_cell.length_b   1.000
_cell.length_c   1.000
_cell.angle_alpha   90.00
_cell.angle_beta   90.00
_cell.angle_gamma   90.00
#
_symmetry.space_group_name_H-M   'P 1'
#
loop_
_entity.id
_entity.type
_entity.pdbx_description
1 polymer ?
#
loop_
_entity_poly.entity_id
_entity_poly.type
_entity_poly.pdbx_seq_one_letter_code
_entity_poly.pdbx_strand_id
1 'polypeptide(L)'
;MRSMDEQVAGSLLQSARLRLGLSQTAFAALLGIAQPTLSAYESGRRQPTLPTLLRMLASAGLELRFELTELDDHDAVLAEWERTLDESTRQRLRSQGYRLASDVA
;
A
#
# COMPACT_ATOMS: atom_id res chain seq x y z
N MET A 1 -1.67 -6.71 14.23
CA MET A 1 -1.30 -6.31 12.86
C MET A 1 -2.48 -5.49 12.33
N ARG A 2 -2.39 -4.15 12.33
CA ARG A 2 -3.48 -3.32 11.75
C ARG A 2 -3.43 -3.50 10.24
N SER A 3 -4.60 -3.65 9.60
CA SER A 3 -4.70 -3.93 8.18
C SER A 3 -3.91 -2.88 7.38
N MET A 4 -3.10 -3.34 6.42
CA MET A 4 -2.39 -2.48 5.45
C MET A 4 -3.35 -1.48 4.78
N ASP A 5 -4.62 -1.87 4.62
CA ASP A 5 -5.66 -1.07 3.97
C ASP A 5 -6.09 0.15 4.80
N GLU A 6 -6.04 0.06 6.13
CA GLU A 6 -6.50 1.12 7.03
C GLU A 6 -5.48 2.24 7.21
N GLN A 7 -4.32 2.22 6.56
CA GLN A 7 -3.26 3.22 6.76
C GLN A 7 -2.78 3.92 5.49
N VAL A 8 -3.30 3.55 4.31
CA VAL A 8 -2.80 4.04 3.01
C VAL A 8 -2.74 5.57 2.93
N ALA A 9 -3.83 6.27 3.26
CA ALA A 9 -3.84 7.74 3.16
C ALA A 9 -2.88 8.42 4.16
N GLY A 10 -2.81 7.89 5.40
CA GLY A 10 -1.87 8.39 6.42
C GLY A 10 -0.42 8.21 6.00
N SER A 11 -0.08 7.04 5.46
CA SER A 11 1.26 6.74 4.94
C SER A 11 1.62 7.60 3.72
N LEU A 12 0.66 7.90 2.83
CA LEU A 12 0.88 8.81 1.70
C LEU A 12 1.16 10.24 2.18
N LEU A 13 0.41 10.75 3.17
CA LEU A 13 0.66 12.07 3.77
C LEU A 13 2.01 12.13 4.49
N GLN A 14 2.36 11.08 5.24
CA GLN A 14 3.66 10.98 5.90
C GLN A 14 4.81 10.96 4.86
N SER A 15 4.65 10.17 3.79
CA SER A 15 5.63 10.09 2.70
C SER A 15 5.81 11.44 2.00
N ALA A 16 4.71 12.12 1.67
CA ALA A 16 4.72 13.47 1.11
C ALA A 16 5.49 14.46 2.01
N ARG A 17 5.18 14.46 3.31
CA ARG A 17 5.86 15.31 4.29
C ARG A 17 7.36 15.06 4.36
N LEU A 18 7.76 13.79 4.41
CA LEU A 18 9.17 13.39 4.51
C LEU A 18 9.94 13.74 3.22
N ARG A 19 9.34 13.59 2.04
CA ARG A 19 9.93 14.01 0.75
C ARG A 19 10.22 15.51 0.70
N LEU A 20 9.37 16.31 1.34
CA LEU A 20 9.54 17.77 1.44
C LEU A 20 10.48 18.20 2.59
N GLY A 21 10.95 17.26 3.42
CA GLY A 21 11.80 17.56 4.58
C GLY A 21 11.10 18.36 5.69
N LEU A 22 9.77 18.30 5.76
CA LEU A 22 8.98 19.14 6.68
C LEU A 22 8.65 18.42 8.00
N SER A 23 8.56 19.21 9.08
CA SER A 23 7.95 18.77 10.33
C SER A 23 6.43 18.63 10.19
N GLN A 24 5.77 17.91 11.10
CA GLN A 24 4.30 17.82 11.08
C GLN A 24 3.64 19.19 11.18
N THR A 25 4.18 20.10 12.02
CA THR A 25 3.65 21.46 12.15
C THR A 25 3.79 22.25 10.86
N ALA A 26 4.96 22.20 10.22
CA ALA A 26 5.20 22.93 8.97
C ALA A 26 4.35 22.38 7.81
N PHE A 27 4.22 21.05 7.71
CA PHE A 27 3.39 20.44 6.69
C PHE A 27 1.89 20.70 6.92
N ALA A 28 1.41 20.63 8.18
CA ALA A 28 0.03 20.97 8.50
C ALA A 28 -0.29 22.43 8.14
N ALA A 29 0.63 23.37 8.39
CA ALA A 29 0.50 24.77 7.98
C ALA A 29 0.45 24.90 6.45
N LEU A 30 1.31 24.19 5.72
CA LEU A 30 1.29 24.14 4.26
C LEU A 30 -0.05 23.62 3.72
N LEU A 31 -0.62 22.60 4.36
CA LEU A 31 -1.90 22.00 4.00
C LEU A 31 -3.13 22.81 4.47
N GLY A 32 -2.94 23.88 5.25
CA GLY A 32 -4.03 24.67 5.83
C GLY A 32 -4.88 23.92 6.86
N ILE A 33 -4.30 22.95 7.59
CA ILE A 33 -4.97 22.19 8.65
C ILE A 33 -4.24 22.30 9.99
N ALA A 34 -4.92 21.94 11.08
CA ALA A 34 -4.28 21.87 12.38
C ALA A 34 -3.30 20.68 12.46
N GLN A 35 -2.16 20.87 13.15
CA GLN A 35 -1.17 19.79 13.34
C GLN A 35 -1.76 18.53 14.00
N PRO A 36 -2.66 18.62 15.01
CA PRO A 36 -3.31 17.43 15.56
C PRO A 36 -4.17 16.67 14.53
N THR A 37 -4.76 17.38 13.57
CA THR A 37 -5.51 16.78 12.45
C THR A 37 -4.56 15.97 11.56
N LEU A 38 -3.41 16.54 11.18
CA LEU A 38 -2.39 15.81 10.43
C LEU A 38 -1.86 14.60 11.23
N SER A 39 -1.59 14.75 12.52
CA SER A 39 -1.14 13.66 13.39
C SER A 39 -2.17 12.52 13.45
N ALA A 40 -3.46 12.84 13.52
CA ALA A 40 -4.53 11.86 13.49
C ALA A 40 -4.60 11.11 12.13
N TYR A 41 -4.33 11.80 11.02
CA TYR A 41 -4.21 11.16 9.70
C TYR A 41 -2.97 10.27 9.59
N GLU A 42 -1.78 10.78 9.89
CA GLU A 42 -0.53 10.00 9.78
C GLU A 42 -0.51 8.76 10.70
N SER A 43 -1.19 8.80 11.84
CA SER A 43 -1.32 7.66 12.75
C SER A 43 -2.46 6.69 12.40
N GLY A 44 -3.28 7.01 11.39
CA GLY A 44 -4.47 6.24 11.03
C GLY A 44 -5.62 6.32 12.03
N ARG A 45 -5.55 7.21 13.04
CA ARG A 45 -6.67 7.45 13.97
C ARG A 45 -7.87 8.11 13.30
N ARG A 46 -7.63 8.82 12.19
CA ARG A 46 -8.66 9.41 11.34
C ARG A 46 -8.26 9.18 9.89
N GLN A 47 -9.25 9.10 9.00
CA GLN A 47 -9.01 9.00 7.56
C GLN A 47 -9.56 10.23 6.84
N PRO A 48 -8.77 10.90 5.98
CA PRO A 48 -9.31 11.87 5.05
C PRO A 48 -10.11 11.13 3.97
N THR A 49 -11.12 11.78 3.40
CA THR A 49 -11.75 11.27 2.18
C THR A 49 -10.74 11.33 1.03
N LEU A 50 -10.88 10.47 0.02
CA LEU A 50 -9.99 10.49 -1.15
C LEU A 50 -9.90 11.89 -1.81
N PRO A 51 -11.01 12.64 -2.04
CA PRO A 51 -10.91 14.01 -2.55
C PRO A 51 -10.12 14.96 -1.63
N THR A 52 -10.20 14.78 -0.31
CA THR A 52 -9.45 15.60 0.65
C THR A 52 -7.96 15.29 0.57
N LEU A 53 -7.60 14.00 0.53
CA LEU A 53 -6.22 13.56 0.36
C LEU A 53 -5.62 14.13 -0.94
N LEU A 54 -6.33 14.00 -2.06
CA LEU A 54 -5.86 14.49 -3.36
C LEU A 54 -5.61 16.00 -3.36
N ARG A 55 -6.52 16.79 -2.75
CA ARG A 55 -6.32 18.25 -2.62
C ARG A 55 -5.11 18.60 -1.75
N MET A 56 -4.89 17.87 -0.66
CA MET A 56 -3.73 18.08 0.22
C MET A 56 -2.41 17.77 -0.50
N LEU A 57 -2.36 16.67 -1.24
CA LEU A 57 -1.17 16.34 -2.04
C LEU A 57 -0.93 17.39 -3.13
N ALA A 58 -1.98 17.84 -3.82
CA ALA A 58 -1.89 18.88 -4.82
C ALA A 58 -1.39 20.21 -4.24
N SER A 59 -1.86 20.63 -3.06
CA SER A 59 -1.37 21.85 -2.38
C SER A 59 0.09 21.73 -1.94
N ALA A 60 0.58 20.50 -1.76
CA ALA A 60 1.99 20.18 -1.50
C ALA A 60 2.84 20.04 -2.78
N GLY A 61 2.26 20.31 -3.96
CA GLY A 61 2.96 20.17 -5.24
C GLY A 61 3.18 18.72 -5.67
N LEU A 62 2.36 17.79 -5.15
CA LEU A 62 2.47 16.35 -5.42
C LEU A 62 1.20 15.85 -6.11
N GLU A 63 1.38 14.94 -7.06
CA GLU A 63 0.30 14.28 -7.78
C GLU A 63 0.27 12.80 -7.39
N LEU A 64 -0.92 12.29 -7.06
CA LEU A 64 -1.16 10.86 -6.89
C LEU A 64 -1.90 10.34 -8.12
N ARG A 65 -1.28 9.40 -8.84
CA ARG A 65 -1.86 8.78 -10.03
C ARG A 65 -2.36 7.38 -9.71
N PHE A 66 -3.57 7.08 -10.14
CA PHE A 66 -4.16 5.75 -10.09
C PHE A 66 -4.36 5.25 -11.51
N GLU A 67 -4.08 3.97 -11.71
CA GLU A 67 -4.35 3.27 -12.95
C GLU A 67 -5.17 2.03 -12.62
N LEU A 68 -6.26 1.82 -13.37
CA LEU A 68 -7.01 0.58 -13.32
C LEU A 68 -6.36 -0.36 -14.32
N THR A 69 -5.76 -1.42 -13.80
CA THR A 69 -5.20 -2.52 -14.59
C THR A 69 -6.05 -3.77 -14.38
N GLU A 70 -5.93 -4.73 -15.29
CA GLU A 70 -6.39 -6.09 -15.01
C GLU A 70 -5.71 -6.58 -13.74
N LEU A 71 -6.51 -7.21 -12.86
CA LEU A 71 -6.00 -7.81 -11.64
C LEU A 71 -5.05 -8.94 -12.05
N ASP A 72 -3.78 -8.84 -11.65
CA ASP A 72 -2.79 -9.88 -11.92
C ASP A 72 -3.23 -11.16 -11.19
N ASP A 73 -3.70 -12.13 -11.97
CA ASP A 73 -4.15 -13.43 -11.50
C ASP A 73 -2.99 -14.42 -11.39
N HIS A 74 -1.74 -13.94 -11.39
CA HIS A 74 -0.54 -14.76 -11.28
C HIS A 74 -0.65 -15.86 -10.22
N ASP A 75 -1.17 -15.55 -9.04
CA ASP A 75 -1.33 -16.52 -7.96
C ASP A 75 -2.37 -17.60 -8.31
N ALA A 76 -3.45 -17.22 -9.00
CA ALA A 76 -4.47 -18.16 -9.48
C ALA A 76 -3.95 -19.03 -10.62
N VAL A 77 -3.21 -18.44 -11.58
CA VAL A 77 -2.56 -19.13 -12.70
C VAL A 77 -1.48 -20.08 -12.21
N LEU A 78 -0.64 -19.66 -11.24
CA LEU A 78 0.36 -20.51 -10.61
C LEU A 78 -0.28 -21.67 -9.84
N ALA A 79 -1.33 -21.39 -9.06
CA ALA A 79 -2.06 -22.44 -8.34
C ALA A 79 -2.74 -23.44 -9.29
N GLU A 80 -3.27 -22.97 -10.42
CA GLU A 80 -3.86 -23.84 -11.44
C GLU A 80 -2.78 -24.69 -12.15
N TRP A 81 -1.67 -24.08 -12.54
CA TRP A 81 -0.53 -24.80 -13.11
C TRP A 81 0.04 -25.85 -12.14
N GLU A 82 0.20 -25.54 -10.86
CA GLU A 82 0.66 -26.48 -9.84
C GLU A 82 -0.27 -27.70 -9.65
N ARG A 83 -1.58 -27.53 -9.83
CA ARG A 83 -2.53 -28.64 -9.80
C ARG A 83 -2.31 -29.62 -10.95
N THR A 84 -1.77 -29.15 -12.08
CA THR A 84 -1.45 -30.01 -13.23
C THR A 84 -0.14 -30.80 -13.08
N LEU A 85 0.73 -30.40 -12.15
CA LEU A 85 2.00 -31.09 -11.89
C LEU A 85 1.76 -32.46 -11.25
N ASP A 86 2.65 -33.41 -11.47
CA ASP A 86 2.65 -34.66 -10.73
C ASP A 86 3.41 -34.51 -9.39
N GLU A 87 3.28 -35.50 -8.51
CA GLU A 87 3.89 -35.42 -7.18
C GLU A 87 5.44 -35.42 -7.24
N SER A 88 6.00 -36.10 -8.24
CA SER A 88 7.45 -36.13 -8.44
C SER A 88 8.01 -34.75 -8.79
N THR A 89 7.30 -33.99 -9.61
CA THR A 89 7.69 -32.63 -10.00
C THR A 89 7.53 -31.65 -8.83
N ARG A 90 6.46 -31.75 -8.04
CA ARG A 90 6.27 -30.92 -6.84
C ARG A 90 7.40 -31.12 -5.82
N GLN A 91 7.79 -32.37 -5.56
CA GLN A 91 8.88 -32.67 -4.63
C GLN A 91 10.23 -32.15 -5.12
N ARG A 92 10.48 -32.21 -6.43
CA ARG A 92 11.69 -31.64 -7.04
C ARG A 92 11.73 -30.11 -6.92
N LEU A 93 10.62 -29.42 -7.14
CA LEU A 93 10.55 -27.96 -7.00
C LEU A 93 10.78 -27.54 -5.54
N ARG A 94 10.19 -28.25 -4.57
CA ARG A 94 10.44 -28.02 -3.14
C ARG A 94 11.90 -28.23 -2.75
N SER A 95 12.55 -29.29 -3.24
CA SER A 95 13.97 -29.54 -2.95
C SER A 95 14.91 -28.51 -3.58
N GLN A 96 14.46 -27.81 -4.62
CA GLN A 96 15.14 -26.66 -5.21
C GLN A 96 14.83 -25.33 -4.50
N GLY A 97 14.01 -25.34 -3.44
CA GLY A 97 13.70 -24.15 -2.64
C GLY A 97 12.52 -23.32 -3.13
N TYR A 98 11.76 -23.80 -4.12
CA TYR A 98 10.49 -23.18 -4.50
C TYR A 98 9.44 -23.47 -3.43
N ARG A 99 8.70 -22.42 -3.03
CA ARG A 99 7.42 -22.58 -2.31
C ARG A 99 6.31 -22.71 -3.33
N LEU A 100 5.48 -23.74 -3.17
CA LEU A 100 4.32 -23.94 -4.01
C LEU A 100 3.13 -23.11 -3.47
N ALA A 101 2.22 -22.69 -4.33
CA ALA A 101 0.96 -22.03 -3.96
C ALA A 101 0.16 -22.87 -2.96
N SER A 102 0.25 -24.21 -3.01
CA SER A 102 -0.32 -25.11 -2.00
C SER A 102 0.28 -24.95 -0.59
N ASP A 103 1.46 -24.35 -0.48
CA ASP A 103 2.19 -24.21 0.79
C ASP A 103 1.84 -22.89 1.52
N VAL A 104 1.09 -21.99 0.87
CA VAL A 104 0.73 -20.64 1.37
C VAL A 104 -0.74 -20.56 1.82
N ALA A 105 -1.54 -21.60 1.55
CA ALA A 105 -2.96 -21.71 1.89
C ALA A 105 -3.22 -22.19 3.32
#